data_AF-A0AAP9ZF59-F1
#
_entry.id   AF-A0AAP9ZF59-F1
#
_cell.length_a   1.000
_cell.length_b   1.000
_cell.length_c   1.000
_cell.angle_alpha   90.00
_cell.angle_beta   90.00
_cell.angle_gamma   90.00
#
_symmetry.space_group_name_H-M   'P 1'
#
loop_
_entity.id
_entity.type
_entity.pdbx_description
1 polymer ?
#
loop_
_entity_poly.entity_id
_entity_poly.type
_entity_poly.pdbx_seq_one_letter_code
_entity_poly.pdbx_strand_id
1 'polypeptide(L)'
;MLEYADDTQGEVVGHRRHVNTISLLLPAKQYSLNCSWTTERPLPAIEEFSCRLILLFDGVAPFEVREYFGLSEIELNGLIDSLLKKRLIEMDPNGLIKASSILRLKNNNDQEVPTLTAYDTREESAVFDLLTLSIIPRRSYQGIKYGLPEIPPPEKFGSVGLESIVEQFGRQYRIHLENTRSSGAEKTRLYKVSHCRPVRTLQVPIDMEISLEVVSGEGIRVYRDAVERVGPVRKNALSNELEAQIADYLAKLAVPSHGHSFQDFCEAIGDEILSKYSTPEGFDLVSWLQDRENKKTGYGSSTTRGILGPVYLESNAIAISKTLGSLVREEGADVPNMYWYPASVPLWGANGTDLEKFISRLEKELNSNSESVSNIITFFNIQENKEIRAIKKSFNARLPHGVSLQGGSPQDRVEIIVIPGFLAIAQYHVQPNSDSCVTIPVGLLTTDPVRMKKIENLLQLRMQGSTGSEILWSRSNVSSKELIDKEFLRLESRPQTDDLKEFSGDQKKQPSIKWKAKKRF
;
A
#
# COMPACT_ATOMS: atom_id res chain seq x y z
N MET A 1 39.03 -51.34 -11.63
CA MET A 1 39.48 -51.10 -10.25
C MET A 1 39.57 -49.59 -10.09
N LEU A 2 38.87 -49.03 -9.09
CA LEU A 2 38.61 -47.60 -8.81
C LEU A 2 37.55 -47.01 -9.75
N GLU A 3 36.24 -46.97 -9.44
CA GLU A 3 35.54 -46.35 -8.29
C GLU A 3 35.98 -44.91 -8.04
N TYR A 4 35.19 -43.96 -8.56
CA TYR A 4 35.10 -42.60 -8.05
C TYR A 4 33.66 -42.36 -7.64
N ALA A 5 33.51 -42.06 -6.36
CA ALA A 5 32.26 -41.84 -5.66
C ALA A 5 31.55 -40.59 -6.19
N ASP A 6 30.24 -40.74 -6.32
CA ASP A 6 29.25 -39.74 -6.67
C ASP A 6 28.90 -38.95 -5.40
N ASP A 7 29.48 -37.76 -5.23
CA ASP A 7 29.13 -36.81 -4.18
C ASP A 7 28.03 -35.87 -4.70
N THR A 8 26.82 -36.41 -4.86
CA THR A 8 25.62 -35.59 -5.03
C THR A 8 25.18 -35.04 -3.68
N GLN A 9 25.77 -33.92 -3.25
CA GLN A 9 25.06 -32.98 -2.38
C GLN A 9 24.10 -32.17 -3.25
N GLY A 10 22.88 -32.69 -3.43
CA GLY A 10 21.78 -31.91 -3.96
C GLY A 10 21.35 -30.88 -2.92
N GLU A 11 21.80 -29.62 -3.07
CA GLU A 11 21.17 -28.49 -2.40
C GLU A 11 19.69 -28.44 -2.84
N VAL A 12 18.78 -28.78 -1.92
CA VAL A 12 17.36 -28.51 -2.10
C VAL A 12 17.18 -27.00 -2.00
N VAL A 13 17.28 -26.32 -3.14
CA VAL A 13 16.98 -24.88 -3.23
C VAL A 13 15.51 -24.70 -2.89
N GLY A 14 15.23 -24.03 -1.77
CA GLY A 14 13.87 -23.75 -1.33
C GLY A 14 13.13 -22.90 -2.37
N HIS A 15 11.97 -23.37 -2.83
CA HIS A 15 11.13 -22.55 -3.71
C HIS A 15 10.46 -21.43 -2.92
N ARG A 16 10.83 -20.18 -3.24
CA ARG A 16 10.18 -18.98 -2.69
C ARG A 16 8.75 -18.85 -3.22
N ARG A 17 7.76 -18.80 -2.33
CA ARG A 17 6.32 -18.75 -2.65
C ARG A 17 5.69 -17.46 -2.18
N HIS A 18 5.06 -16.72 -3.08
CA HIS A 18 4.24 -15.57 -2.72
C HIS A 18 2.93 -16.03 -2.06
N VAL A 19 2.59 -15.44 -0.91
CA VAL A 19 1.47 -15.90 -0.07
C VAL A 19 0.53 -14.78 0.38
N ASN A 20 0.98 -13.52 0.35
CA ASN A 20 0.14 -12.37 0.69
C ASN A 20 0.77 -11.08 0.15
N THR A 21 -0.06 -10.08 -0.15
CA THR A 21 0.36 -8.70 -0.40
C THR A 21 -0.36 -7.79 0.58
N ILE A 22 0.40 -7.08 1.40
CA ILE A 22 -0.13 -6.11 2.37
C ILE A 22 0.16 -4.69 1.90
N SER A 23 -0.84 -3.82 1.94
CA SER A 23 -0.71 -2.41 1.60
C SER A 23 -0.75 -1.54 2.87
N LEU A 24 0.27 -0.70 3.04
CA LEU A 24 0.38 0.29 4.11
C LEU A 24 0.39 1.70 3.54
N LEU A 25 -0.02 2.68 4.34
CA LEU A 25 0.08 4.10 3.99
C LEU A 25 1.26 4.73 4.71
N LEU A 26 2.14 5.35 3.93
CA LEU A 26 3.13 6.28 4.43
C LEU A 26 2.51 7.66 4.65
N PRO A 27 2.76 8.29 5.81
CA PRO A 27 2.46 9.68 6.00
C PRO A 27 3.42 10.49 5.12
N ALA A 28 2.88 11.37 4.29
CA ALA A 28 3.67 12.20 3.39
C ALA A 28 3.16 13.63 3.37
N LYS A 29 3.99 14.57 2.92
CA LYS A 29 3.59 15.97 2.79
C LYS A 29 4.18 16.59 1.54
N GLN A 30 3.32 17.28 0.80
CA GLN A 30 3.70 18.03 -0.37
C GLN A 30 4.13 19.44 0.05
N TYR A 31 5.25 19.88 -0.51
CA TYR A 31 5.79 21.22 -0.35
C TYR A 31 5.90 21.92 -1.70
N SER A 32 5.81 23.24 -1.66
CA SER A 32 6.13 24.13 -2.78
C SER A 32 7.42 24.88 -2.39
N LEU A 33 8.41 24.82 -3.28
CA LEU A 33 9.74 25.36 -3.08
C LEU A 33 10.08 26.32 -4.21
N ASN A 34 10.39 27.58 -3.88
CA ASN A 34 10.90 28.54 -4.85
C ASN A 34 12.41 28.38 -4.94
N CYS A 35 12.86 27.78 -6.03
CA CYS A 35 14.24 27.41 -6.27
C CYS A 35 14.85 28.32 -7.34
N SER A 36 16.05 28.81 -7.07
CA SER A 36 16.94 29.35 -8.10
C SER A 36 17.90 28.25 -8.51
N TRP A 37 17.99 28.01 -9.80
CA TRP A 37 18.89 27.00 -10.37
C TRP A 37 19.87 27.63 -11.35
N THR A 38 20.95 26.91 -11.60
CA THR A 38 21.92 27.24 -12.63
C THR A 38 21.87 26.17 -13.70
N THR A 39 21.67 26.59 -14.95
CA THR A 39 21.77 25.71 -16.12
C THR A 39 22.98 26.10 -16.94
N GLU A 40 23.76 25.12 -17.35
CA GLU A 40 24.85 25.34 -18.30
C GLU A 40 24.29 25.30 -19.72
N ARG A 41 24.25 26.46 -20.37
CA ARG A 41 23.82 26.60 -21.77
C ARG A 41 25.04 26.76 -22.66
N PRO A 42 25.09 26.16 -23.86
CA PRO A 42 26.17 26.42 -24.80
C PRO A 42 26.19 27.91 -25.16
N LEU A 43 27.39 28.45 -25.41
CA LEU A 43 27.53 29.78 -25.98
C LEU A 43 26.86 29.85 -27.37
N PRO A 44 26.38 31.02 -27.80
CA PRO A 44 26.07 31.26 -29.21
C PRO A 44 27.25 30.82 -30.10
N ALA A 45 26.96 30.24 -31.25
CA ALA A 45 27.98 29.59 -32.10
C ALA A 45 29.21 30.49 -32.35
N ILE A 46 28.99 31.77 -32.67
CA ILE A 46 30.10 32.69 -32.97
C ILE A 46 30.99 32.97 -31.75
N GLU A 47 30.42 33.06 -30.55
CA GLU A 47 31.16 33.23 -29.30
C GLU A 47 31.92 31.95 -28.93
N GLU A 48 31.28 30.80 -29.12
CA GLU A 48 31.90 29.48 -28.89
C GLU A 48 33.13 29.30 -29.79
N PHE A 49 32.97 29.46 -31.11
CA PHE A 49 34.05 29.27 -32.05
C PHE A 49 35.17 30.29 -31.84
N SER A 50 34.83 31.53 -31.47
CA SER A 50 35.83 32.54 -31.09
C SER A 50 36.63 32.10 -29.87
N CYS A 51 35.97 31.60 -28.82
CA CYS A 51 36.66 31.07 -27.63
C CYS A 51 37.58 29.89 -27.97
N ARG A 52 37.15 28.97 -28.84
CA ARG A 52 37.98 27.85 -29.32
C ARG A 52 39.21 28.35 -30.08
N LEU A 53 39.04 29.32 -30.96
CA LEU A 53 40.11 29.91 -31.76
C LEU A 53 41.15 30.61 -30.86
N ILE A 54 40.69 31.36 -29.86
CA ILE A 54 41.56 32.02 -28.88
C ILE A 54 42.32 31.00 -28.00
N LEU A 55 41.67 29.92 -27.58
CA LEU A 55 42.31 28.84 -26.83
C LEU A 55 43.36 28.09 -27.66
N LEU A 56 43.12 27.92 -28.97
CA LEU A 56 44.02 27.20 -29.87
C LEU A 56 45.30 27.99 -30.16
N PHE A 57 45.19 29.31 -30.36
CA PHE A 57 46.31 30.16 -30.76
C PHE A 57 46.99 30.91 -29.60
N ASP A 58 46.47 30.78 -28.37
CA ASP A 58 46.99 31.42 -27.16
C ASP A 58 47.09 32.97 -27.25
N GLY A 59 46.29 33.58 -28.12
CA GLY A 59 46.28 35.01 -28.41
C GLY A 59 45.95 35.28 -29.87
N VAL A 60 44.93 36.09 -30.15
CA VAL A 60 44.47 36.37 -31.52
C VAL A 60 44.21 37.86 -31.68
N ALA A 61 44.60 38.44 -32.82
CA ALA A 61 44.32 39.85 -33.11
C ALA A 61 42.82 40.05 -33.45
N PRO A 62 42.18 41.15 -33.02
CA PRO A 62 40.77 41.42 -33.34
C PRO A 62 40.43 41.34 -34.84
N PHE A 63 41.34 41.81 -35.70
CA PHE A 63 41.20 41.72 -37.15
C PHE A 63 41.15 40.28 -37.67
N GLU A 64 41.91 39.35 -37.08
CA GLU A 64 41.92 37.94 -37.50
C GLU A 64 40.60 37.25 -37.17
N VAL A 65 40.02 37.57 -36.02
CA VAL A 65 38.66 37.12 -35.65
C VAL A 65 37.64 37.67 -36.64
N ARG A 66 37.77 38.94 -37.03
CA ARG A 66 36.88 39.60 -38.00
C ARG A 66 36.92 38.91 -39.36
N GLU A 67 38.11 38.69 -39.91
CA GLU A 67 38.30 38.03 -41.21
C GLU A 67 37.83 36.58 -41.17
N TYR A 68 38.17 35.83 -40.11
CA TYR A 68 37.81 34.42 -39.99
C TYR A 68 36.30 34.19 -39.97
N PHE A 69 35.53 35.04 -39.27
CA PHE A 69 34.07 34.94 -39.19
C PHE A 69 33.32 35.80 -40.21
N GLY A 70 34.02 36.63 -41.00
CA GLY A 70 33.40 37.54 -41.96
C GLY A 70 32.55 38.64 -41.31
N LEU A 71 32.96 39.13 -40.13
CA LEU A 71 32.20 40.11 -39.35
C LEU A 71 32.44 41.53 -39.85
N SER A 72 31.42 42.38 -39.75
CA SER A 72 31.60 43.83 -39.81
C SER A 72 32.33 44.34 -38.56
N GLU A 73 32.86 45.57 -38.62
CA GLU A 73 33.53 46.19 -37.47
C GLU A 73 32.60 46.38 -36.27
N ILE A 74 31.31 46.66 -36.52
CA ILE A 74 30.29 46.77 -35.47
C ILE A 74 30.03 45.42 -34.81
N GLU A 75 29.92 44.35 -35.60
CA GLU A 75 29.71 42.99 -35.08
C GLU A 75 30.92 42.47 -34.31
N LEU A 76 32.14 42.77 -34.77
CA LEU A 76 33.37 42.43 -34.06
C LEU A 76 33.40 43.10 -32.67
N ASN A 77 33.13 44.40 -32.61
CA ASN A 77 33.11 45.13 -31.34
C ASN A 77 32.03 44.58 -30.40
N GLY A 78 30.83 44.29 -30.93
CA GLY A 78 29.76 43.66 -30.16
C GLY A 78 30.12 42.26 -29.62
N LEU A 79 30.85 41.47 -30.39
CA LEU A 79 31.36 40.15 -29.99
C LEU A 79 32.41 40.28 -28.88
N ILE A 80 33.40 41.15 -29.04
CA ILE A 80 34.46 41.37 -28.05
C ILE A 80 33.86 41.89 -26.73
N ASP A 81 32.97 42.89 -26.79
CA ASP A 81 32.28 43.41 -25.62
C ASP A 81 31.47 42.34 -24.89
N SER A 82 30.77 41.47 -25.64
CA SER A 82 30.01 40.35 -25.07
C SER A 82 30.93 39.36 -24.35
N LEU A 83 32.04 38.95 -24.97
CA LEU A 83 33.00 38.00 -24.41
C LEU A 83 33.75 38.57 -23.19
N LEU A 84 34.11 39.86 -23.22
CA LEU A 84 34.71 40.58 -22.08
C LEU A 84 33.72 40.68 -20.91
N LYS A 85 32.46 41.05 -21.18
CA LYS A 85 31.41 41.11 -20.15
C LYS A 85 31.16 39.76 -19.49
N LYS A 86 31.29 38.67 -20.26
CA LYS A 86 31.21 37.28 -19.78
C LYS A 86 32.51 36.78 -19.11
N ARG A 87 33.55 37.62 -19.08
CA ARG A 87 34.89 37.31 -18.52
C ARG A 87 35.56 36.08 -19.15
N LEU A 88 35.26 35.81 -20.42
CA LEU A 88 35.83 34.67 -21.15
C LEU A 88 37.18 35.03 -21.80
N ILE A 89 37.38 36.31 -22.11
CA ILE A 89 38.58 36.82 -22.75
C ILE A 89 39.15 37.99 -21.95
N GLU A 90 40.43 38.28 -22.15
CA GLU A 90 41.17 39.42 -21.61
C GLU A 90 41.98 40.07 -22.75
N MET A 91 42.19 41.38 -22.68
CA MET A 91 43.05 42.09 -23.63
C MET A 91 44.47 42.17 -23.08
N ASP A 92 45.42 41.67 -23.85
CA ASP A 92 46.85 41.81 -23.56
C ASP A 92 47.28 43.28 -23.76
N PRO A 93 48.37 43.77 -23.12
CA PRO A 93 48.89 45.12 -23.36
C PRO A 93 49.25 45.41 -24.83
N ASN A 94 49.46 44.35 -25.62
CA ASN A 94 49.74 44.42 -27.06
C ASN A 94 48.47 44.46 -27.93
N GLY A 95 47.28 44.52 -27.33
CA GLY A 95 46.00 44.56 -28.06
C GLY A 95 45.51 43.21 -28.59
N LEU A 96 46.15 42.10 -28.18
CA LEU A 96 45.71 40.73 -28.53
C LEU A 96 44.61 40.26 -27.58
N ILE A 97 43.67 39.49 -28.12
CA ILE A 97 42.62 38.82 -27.36
C ILE A 97 43.17 37.50 -26.83
N LYS A 98 43.26 37.35 -25.50
CA LYS A 98 43.70 36.13 -24.84
C LYS A 98 42.57 35.46 -24.05
N ALA A 99 42.66 34.14 -23.91
CA ALA A 99 41.73 33.39 -23.06
C ALA A 99 41.96 33.75 -21.59
N SER A 100 40.88 34.10 -20.89
CA SER A 100 40.93 34.38 -19.45
C SER A 100 41.24 33.11 -18.65
N SER A 101 41.60 33.28 -17.39
CA SER A 101 41.78 32.17 -16.44
C SER A 101 40.53 31.28 -16.32
N ILE A 102 39.32 31.88 -16.41
CA ILE A 102 38.03 31.18 -16.35
C ILE A 102 37.84 30.29 -17.58
N LEU A 103 38.12 30.81 -18.77
CA LEU A 103 37.98 30.05 -20.03
C LEU A 103 38.97 28.88 -20.09
N ARG A 104 40.22 29.09 -19.63
CA ARG A 104 41.25 28.03 -19.58
C ARG A 104 40.89 26.91 -18.58
N LEU A 105 40.35 27.27 -17.41
CA LEU A 105 39.93 26.29 -16.40
C LEU A 105 38.80 25.39 -16.92
N LYS A 106 37.84 25.96 -17.68
CA LYS A 106 36.75 25.20 -18.30
C LYS A 106 37.23 24.25 -19.41
N ASN A 107 38.32 24.58 -20.10
CA ASN A 107 38.88 23.78 -21.19
C ASN A 107 39.62 22.51 -20.71
N ASN A 108 40.13 22.49 -19.46
CA ASN A 108 40.92 21.36 -18.94
C ASN A 108 40.10 20.09 -18.63
N ASN A 109 38.77 20.13 -18.72
CA ASN A 109 37.88 18.99 -18.45
C ASN A 109 37.53 18.16 -19.70
N ASP A 110 38.42 18.16 -20.70
CA ASP A 110 38.41 17.35 -21.92
C ASP A 110 37.08 17.35 -22.73
N GLN A 111 37.12 18.05 -23.87
CA GLN A 111 36.10 18.08 -24.94
C GLN A 111 34.75 18.78 -24.71
N GLU A 112 34.50 19.45 -23.57
CA GLU A 112 33.24 20.22 -23.42
C GLU A 112 33.35 21.69 -23.88
N VAL A 113 32.34 22.11 -24.65
CA VAL A 113 32.09 23.47 -25.12
C VAL A 113 32.07 24.46 -23.94
N PRO A 114 32.66 25.67 -24.05
CA PRO A 114 32.47 26.69 -23.03
C PRO A 114 30.98 27.04 -22.85
N THR A 115 30.43 26.74 -21.68
CA THR A 115 29.01 26.99 -21.32
C THR A 115 28.84 28.28 -20.53
N LEU A 116 27.70 28.94 -20.70
CA LEU A 116 27.21 30.02 -19.84
C LEU A 116 26.33 29.46 -18.73
N THR A 117 26.57 29.93 -17.51
CA THR A 117 25.70 29.65 -16.37
C THR A 117 24.53 30.61 -16.40
N ALA A 118 23.36 30.14 -16.83
CA ALA A 118 22.12 30.90 -16.78
C ALA A 118 21.42 30.67 -15.44
N TYR A 119 21.07 31.77 -14.76
CA TYR A 119 20.25 31.75 -13.55
C TYR A 119 18.79 31.90 -13.92
N ASP A 120 17.97 31.01 -13.39
CA ASP A 120 16.53 31.01 -13.61
C ASP A 120 15.87 30.68 -12.25
N THR A 121 14.69 31.23 -12.00
CA THR A 121 13.92 30.95 -10.76
C THR A 121 12.64 30.21 -11.11
N ARG A 122 12.32 29.16 -10.36
CA ARG A 122 11.13 28.33 -10.57
C ARG A 122 10.51 27.88 -9.25
N GLU A 123 9.20 27.65 -9.28
CA GLU A 123 8.48 26.94 -8.22
C GLU A 123 8.52 25.44 -8.53
N GLU A 124 9.17 24.68 -7.66
CA GLU A 124 9.23 23.23 -7.68
C GLU A 124 8.25 22.67 -6.65
N SER A 125 7.70 21.47 -6.92
CA SER A 125 6.84 20.79 -5.95
C SER A 125 7.34 19.39 -5.68
N ALA A 126 7.78 19.17 -4.44
CA ALA A 126 8.30 17.90 -3.95
C ALA A 126 7.37 17.31 -2.89
N VAL A 127 7.34 15.97 -2.83
CA VAL A 127 6.63 15.21 -1.81
C VAL A 127 7.67 14.50 -0.96
N PHE A 128 7.58 14.67 0.35
CA PHE A 128 8.45 14.02 1.32
C PHE A 128 7.66 13.00 2.11
N ASP A 129 8.22 11.81 2.33
CA ASP A 129 7.71 10.93 3.38
C ASP A 129 8.06 11.49 4.76
N LEU A 130 7.16 11.33 5.71
CA LEU A 130 7.33 11.84 7.07
C LEU A 130 7.99 10.82 8.02
N LEU A 131 8.50 9.69 7.48
CA LEU A 131 9.23 8.67 8.26
C LEU A 131 10.75 8.88 8.17
N THR A 132 11.25 9.36 7.03
CA THR A 132 12.67 9.53 6.70
C THR A 132 13.00 10.87 6.05
N LEU A 133 11.99 11.66 5.63
CA LEU A 133 12.18 12.89 4.84
C LEU A 133 12.86 12.65 3.49
N SER A 134 12.58 11.51 2.87
CA SER A 134 13.02 11.18 1.51
C SER A 134 12.03 11.71 0.47
N ILE A 135 12.53 12.12 -0.70
CA ILE A 135 11.69 12.59 -1.80
C ILE A 135 11.02 11.40 -2.48
N ILE A 136 9.69 11.40 -2.49
CA ILE A 136 8.86 10.42 -3.20
C ILE A 136 8.47 11.00 -4.58
N PRO A 137 8.48 10.18 -5.66
CA PRO A 137 7.96 10.57 -6.96
C PRO A 137 6.51 11.12 -6.91
N ARG A 138 6.30 12.34 -7.42
CA ARG A 138 4.99 13.00 -7.40
C ARG A 138 3.97 12.30 -8.30
N ARG A 139 2.77 11.96 -7.78
CA ARG A 139 1.67 11.40 -8.60
C ARG A 139 0.27 11.86 -8.18
N SER A 140 -0.70 11.54 -9.04
CA SER A 140 -2.11 11.48 -8.66
C SER A 140 -2.30 10.27 -7.75
N TYR A 141 -2.33 10.49 -6.44
CA TYR A 141 -2.69 9.48 -5.45
C TYR A 141 -4.21 9.22 -5.46
N GLN A 142 -4.82 9.09 -6.65
CA GLN A 142 -6.24 8.81 -6.83
C GLN A 142 -6.47 7.30 -6.80
N GLY A 143 -7.36 6.86 -5.91
CA GLY A 143 -7.80 5.47 -5.76
C GLY A 143 -8.37 5.22 -4.36
N ILE A 144 -9.16 4.15 -4.23
CA ILE A 144 -9.81 3.70 -2.99
C ILE A 144 -8.75 3.11 -2.05
N LYS A 145 -7.89 3.98 -1.52
CA LYS A 145 -6.84 3.64 -0.54
C LYS A 145 -7.20 4.15 0.87
N TYR A 146 -8.39 4.71 0.98
CA TYR A 146 -9.02 5.09 2.24
C TYR A 146 -9.24 3.85 3.11
N GLY A 147 -8.78 3.94 4.36
CA GLY A 147 -8.94 2.89 5.35
C GLY A 147 -7.84 1.83 5.40
N LEU A 148 -6.79 1.97 4.58
CA LEU A 148 -5.56 1.19 4.79
C LEU A 148 -4.84 1.65 6.09
N PRO A 149 -4.11 0.74 6.77
CA PRO A 149 -3.31 1.09 7.93
C PRO A 149 -2.23 2.11 7.57
N GLU A 150 -2.13 3.18 8.36
CA GLU A 150 -1.11 4.22 8.21
C GLU A 150 -0.01 4.02 9.24
N ILE A 151 1.24 4.14 8.79
CA ILE A 151 2.41 4.10 9.68
C ILE A 151 2.49 5.46 10.40
N PRO A 152 2.46 5.49 11.74
CA PRO A 152 2.53 6.76 12.46
C PRO A 152 3.92 7.39 12.24
N PRO A 153 4.00 8.71 11.99
CA PRO A 153 5.27 9.38 11.91
C PRO A 153 6.01 9.33 13.27
N PRO A 154 7.33 9.15 13.28
CA PRO A 154 8.13 9.25 14.50
C PRO A 154 7.90 10.57 15.23
N GLU A 155 7.89 10.57 16.58
CA GLU A 155 7.67 11.77 17.39
C GLU A 155 8.63 12.92 17.05
N LYS A 156 9.87 12.59 16.66
CA LYS A 156 10.89 13.53 16.15
C LYS A 156 10.44 14.38 14.97
N PHE A 157 9.43 13.96 14.22
CA PHE A 157 8.89 14.66 13.05
C PHE A 157 7.52 15.32 13.30
N GLY A 158 7.05 15.38 14.56
CA GLY A 158 5.80 16.06 14.94
C GLY A 158 5.73 17.54 14.54
N SER A 159 6.88 18.18 14.30
CA SER A 159 7.00 19.50 13.68
C SER A 159 8.29 19.61 12.86
N VAL A 160 8.37 18.90 11.74
CA VAL A 160 9.49 19.08 10.79
C VAL A 160 9.60 20.56 10.40
N GLY A 161 10.68 21.21 10.80
CA GLY A 161 10.96 22.61 10.46
C GLY A 161 11.14 22.77 8.96
N LEU A 162 10.68 23.89 8.40
CA LEU A 162 10.84 24.18 6.96
C LEU A 162 12.31 24.22 6.53
N GLU A 163 13.22 24.59 7.44
CA GLU A 163 14.66 24.56 7.20
C GLU A 163 15.17 23.14 6.91
N SER A 164 14.71 22.14 7.67
CA SER A 164 15.08 20.74 7.43
C SER A 164 14.57 20.24 6.08
N ILE A 165 13.36 20.65 5.68
CA ILE A 165 12.80 20.34 4.36
C ILE A 165 13.65 20.97 3.24
N VAL A 166 14.08 22.22 3.41
CA VAL A 166 14.94 22.90 2.45
C VAL A 166 16.29 22.21 2.32
N GLU A 167 16.89 21.82 3.46
CA GLU A 167 18.15 21.08 3.47
C GLU A 167 18.01 19.73 2.78
N GLN A 168 16.99 18.95 3.13
CA GLN A 168 16.74 17.63 2.53
C GLN A 168 16.41 17.72 1.05
N PHE A 169 15.64 18.74 0.64
CA PHE A 169 15.42 19.02 -0.77
C PHE A 169 16.73 19.30 -1.50
N GLY A 170 17.63 20.07 -0.90
CA GLY A 170 18.95 20.35 -1.47
C GLY A 170 19.79 19.09 -1.65
N ARG A 171 19.86 18.24 -0.61
CA ARG A 171 20.59 16.96 -0.64
C ARG A 171 20.03 15.99 -1.70
N GLN A 172 18.71 15.96 -1.85
CA GLN A 172 18.00 15.01 -2.70
C GLN A 172 17.52 15.62 -4.03
N TYR A 173 18.02 16.80 -4.38
CA TYR A 173 17.55 17.54 -5.55
C TYR A 173 17.72 16.76 -6.86
N ARG A 174 18.80 15.99 -6.99
CA ARG A 174 19.05 15.17 -8.17
C ARG A 174 17.97 14.08 -8.32
N ILE A 175 17.60 13.42 -7.22
CA ILE A 175 16.50 12.44 -7.19
C ILE A 175 15.18 13.10 -7.59
N HIS A 176 14.91 14.32 -7.11
CA HIS A 176 13.73 15.10 -7.53
C HIS A 176 13.72 15.37 -9.04
N LEU A 177 14.85 15.74 -9.63
CA LEU A 177 14.97 15.96 -11.07
C LEU A 177 14.74 14.67 -11.87
N GLU A 178 15.34 13.56 -11.45
CA GLU A 178 15.16 12.24 -12.07
C GLU A 178 13.70 11.79 -12.03
N ASN A 179 12.99 12.08 -10.92
CA ASN A 179 11.58 11.74 -10.76
C ASN A 179 10.64 12.62 -11.58
N THR A 180 11.03 13.85 -11.93
CA THR A 180 10.17 14.82 -12.61
C THR A 180 10.49 15.00 -14.09
N ARG A 181 11.64 14.53 -14.57
CA ARG A 181 12.14 14.84 -15.93
C ARG A 181 12.74 13.64 -16.63
N SER A 182 12.40 13.51 -17.91
CA SER A 182 12.86 12.40 -18.76
C SER A 182 14.14 12.73 -19.57
N SER A 183 14.56 13.99 -19.67
CA SER A 183 15.79 14.39 -20.39
C SER A 183 16.34 15.76 -19.94
N GLY A 184 17.66 15.96 -20.02
CA GLY A 184 18.35 17.25 -19.76
C GLY A 184 18.60 17.62 -18.29
N ALA A 185 18.27 16.74 -17.34
CA ALA A 185 18.43 16.98 -15.90
C ALA A 185 19.89 17.13 -15.44
N GLU A 186 20.85 16.54 -16.16
CA GLU A 186 22.24 16.45 -15.71
C GLU A 186 22.97 17.80 -15.66
N LYS A 187 22.57 18.76 -16.50
CA LYS A 187 23.18 20.10 -16.59
C LYS A 187 22.54 21.14 -15.68
N THR A 188 21.60 20.71 -14.83
CA THR A 188 20.87 21.59 -13.91
C THR A 188 21.38 21.38 -12.50
N ARG A 189 21.83 22.46 -11.85
CA ARG A 189 22.24 22.45 -10.44
C ARG A 189 21.36 23.38 -9.62
N LEU A 190 20.99 22.95 -8.41
CA LEU A 190 20.28 23.80 -7.45
C LEU A 190 21.27 24.83 -6.88
N TYR A 191 20.97 26.12 -7.03
CA TYR A 191 21.78 27.19 -6.46
C TYR A 191 21.28 27.59 -5.08
N LYS A 192 19.97 27.83 -4.95
CA LYS A 192 19.35 28.22 -3.67
C LYS A 192 17.88 27.85 -3.64
N VAL A 193 17.38 27.52 -2.46
CA VAL A 193 15.94 27.55 -2.16
C VAL A 193 15.63 28.85 -1.41
N SER A 194 14.79 29.70 -1.98
CA SER A 194 14.48 31.02 -1.45
C SER A 194 13.26 30.99 -0.52
N HIS A 195 12.30 30.12 -0.79
CA HIS A 195 11.10 29.98 0.01
C HIS A 195 10.61 28.53 -0.04
N CYS A 196 10.06 28.04 1.08
CA CYS A 196 9.45 26.73 1.18
C CYS A 196 8.17 26.84 2.00
N ARG A 197 7.07 26.27 1.49
CA ARG A 197 5.77 26.24 2.19
C ARG A 197 5.11 24.87 2.08
N PRO A 198 4.41 24.42 3.14
CA PRO A 198 3.61 23.21 3.06
C PRO A 198 2.38 23.46 2.18
N VAL A 199 1.99 22.47 1.39
CA VAL A 199 0.82 22.54 0.50
C VAL A 199 -0.31 21.66 1.04
N ARG A 200 -0.06 20.37 1.22
CA ARG A 200 -1.06 19.40 1.73
C ARG A 200 -0.39 18.14 2.28
N THR A 201 -1.07 17.48 3.21
CA THR A 201 -0.73 16.13 3.64
C THR A 201 -1.23 15.12 2.61
N LEU A 202 -0.47 14.04 2.45
CA LEU A 202 -0.71 12.95 1.52
C LEU A 202 -0.51 11.63 2.25
N GLN A 203 -1.14 10.58 1.74
CA GLN A 203 -0.90 9.21 2.18
C GLN A 203 -0.39 8.43 0.97
N VAL A 204 0.86 7.97 1.04
CA VAL A 204 1.50 7.26 -0.07
C VAL A 204 1.43 5.75 0.18
N PRO A 205 0.79 4.98 -0.70
CA PRO A 205 0.66 3.55 -0.51
C PRO A 205 1.95 2.80 -0.86
N ILE A 206 2.33 1.88 0.01
CA ILE A 206 3.39 0.89 -0.19
C ILE A 206 2.77 -0.48 -0.17
N ASP A 207 3.17 -1.33 -1.11
CA ASP A 207 2.79 -2.73 -1.13
C ASP A 207 3.97 -3.58 -0.66
N MET A 208 3.69 -4.50 0.25
CA MET A 208 4.63 -5.42 0.84
C MET A 208 4.28 -6.83 0.42
N GLU A 209 5.13 -7.42 -0.41
CA GLU A 209 4.96 -8.77 -0.91
C GLU A 209 5.56 -9.77 0.10
N ILE A 210 4.69 -10.55 0.71
CA ILE A 210 5.07 -11.58 1.68
C ILE A 210 5.29 -12.88 0.92
N SER A 211 6.47 -13.46 1.13
CA SER A 211 6.81 -14.76 0.56
C SER A 211 7.45 -15.68 1.59
N LEU A 212 7.24 -16.98 1.41
CA LEU A 212 7.79 -18.02 2.27
C LEU A 212 8.78 -18.87 1.50
N GLU A 213 9.83 -19.28 2.18
CA GLU A 213 10.77 -20.30 1.72
C GLU A 213 11.02 -21.27 2.87
N VAL A 214 10.93 -22.57 2.57
CA VAL A 214 11.33 -23.61 3.52
C VAL A 214 12.80 -23.91 3.25
N VAL A 215 13.63 -23.71 4.26
CA VAL A 215 15.07 -23.91 4.19
C VAL A 215 15.44 -25.11 5.06
N SER A 216 16.07 -26.10 4.45
CA SER A 216 16.49 -27.34 5.12
C SER A 216 17.36 -27.03 6.34
N GLY A 217 16.96 -27.50 7.53
CA GLY A 217 17.68 -27.28 8.78
C GLY A 217 17.47 -25.92 9.46
N GLU A 218 16.98 -24.90 8.74
CA GLU A 218 16.70 -23.56 9.30
C GLU A 218 15.20 -23.30 9.55
N GLY A 219 14.32 -24.13 8.99
CA GLY A 219 12.88 -23.99 9.12
C GLY A 219 12.27 -23.07 8.05
N ILE A 220 11.48 -22.07 8.46
CA ILE A 220 10.78 -21.18 7.54
C ILE A 220 11.36 -19.77 7.53
N ARG A 221 11.72 -19.31 6.33
CA ARG A 221 12.15 -17.93 6.09
C ARG A 221 11.00 -17.11 5.51
N VAL A 222 10.75 -15.95 6.11
CA VAL A 222 9.70 -15.02 5.70
C VAL A 222 10.35 -13.80 5.05
N TYR A 223 10.09 -13.60 3.77
CA TYR A 223 10.52 -12.42 3.03
C TYR A 223 9.41 -11.38 2.98
N ARG A 224 9.77 -10.10 3.12
CA ARG A 224 8.86 -8.96 3.15
C ARG A 224 9.38 -7.88 2.19
N ASP A 225 9.13 -8.07 0.90
CA ASP A 225 9.65 -7.14 -0.10
C ASP A 225 8.70 -5.95 -0.19
N ALA A 226 9.06 -4.87 0.48
CA ALA A 226 8.31 -3.63 0.45
C ALA A 226 8.69 -2.82 -0.79
N VAL A 227 7.69 -2.45 -1.59
CA VAL A 227 7.89 -1.72 -2.84
C VAL A 227 6.95 -0.53 -2.92
N GLU A 228 7.50 0.60 -3.35
CA GLU A 228 6.67 1.70 -3.82
C GLU A 228 6.17 1.34 -5.23
N ARG A 229 4.85 1.16 -5.42
CA ARG A 229 4.31 0.94 -6.77
C ARG A 229 4.39 2.22 -7.59
N VAL A 230 5.15 2.15 -8.68
CA VAL A 230 5.38 3.21 -9.69
C VAL A 230 4.46 3.06 -10.91
N GLY A 231 3.16 2.88 -10.67
CA GLY A 231 2.17 2.55 -11.69
C GLY A 231 1.79 1.06 -11.68
N PRO A 232 1.19 0.54 -12.75
CA PRO A 232 0.75 -0.87 -12.80
C PRO A 232 1.91 -1.87 -12.88
N VAL A 233 3.08 -1.46 -13.39
CA VAL A 233 4.20 -2.38 -13.69
C VAL A 233 5.48 -2.01 -12.96
N ARG A 234 5.83 -0.73 -12.87
CA ARG A 234 7.10 -0.32 -12.27
C ARG A 234 6.99 -0.37 -10.74
N LYS A 235 8.04 -0.86 -10.09
CA LYS A 235 8.19 -0.91 -8.63
C LYS A 235 9.52 -0.24 -8.30
N ASN A 236 9.54 0.63 -7.29
CA ASN A 236 10.78 1.17 -6.74
C ASN A 236 11.06 0.47 -5.41
N ALA A 237 12.30 0.03 -5.23
CA ALA A 237 12.79 -0.39 -3.93
C ALA A 237 12.76 0.79 -2.95
N LEU A 238 12.52 0.50 -1.68
CA LEU A 238 12.55 1.49 -0.62
C LEU A 238 13.98 1.70 -0.13
N SER A 239 14.22 2.79 0.60
CA SER A 239 15.48 2.95 1.32
C SER A 239 15.51 2.03 2.54
N ASN A 240 16.70 1.57 2.94
CA ASN A 240 16.89 0.72 4.12
C ASN A 240 16.31 1.36 5.40
N GLU A 241 16.40 2.69 5.52
CA GLU A 241 15.87 3.45 6.64
C GLU A 241 14.35 3.38 6.71
N LEU A 242 13.68 3.46 5.55
CA LEU A 242 12.23 3.34 5.44
C LEU A 242 11.77 1.90 5.71
N GLU A 243 12.50 0.91 5.20
CA GLU A 243 12.25 -0.51 5.51
C GLU A 243 12.37 -0.79 7.01
N ALA A 244 13.36 -0.22 7.69
CA ALA A 244 13.51 -0.35 9.14
C ALA A 244 12.30 0.26 9.89
N GLN A 245 11.81 1.44 9.48
CA GLN A 245 10.60 2.03 10.09
C GLN A 245 9.34 1.16 9.87
N ILE A 246 9.24 0.52 8.70
CA ILE A 246 8.15 -0.44 8.42
C ILE A 246 8.30 -1.66 9.33
N ALA A 247 9.50 -2.23 9.47
CA ALA A 247 9.76 -3.36 10.34
C ALA A 247 9.42 -3.05 11.81
N ASP A 248 9.82 -1.88 12.31
CA ASP A 248 9.50 -1.39 13.66
C ASP A 248 7.98 -1.23 13.87
N TYR A 249 7.26 -0.77 12.84
CA TYR A 249 5.80 -0.69 12.89
C TYR A 249 5.17 -2.07 12.97
N LEU A 250 5.61 -3.02 12.12
CA LEU A 250 5.11 -4.39 12.14
C LEU A 250 5.38 -5.07 13.49
N ALA A 251 6.56 -4.88 14.08
CA ALA A 251 6.94 -5.45 15.37
C ALA A 251 6.02 -5.02 16.53
N LYS A 252 5.31 -3.90 16.39
CA LYS A 252 4.32 -3.41 17.39
C LYS A 252 2.95 -4.08 17.24
N LEU A 253 2.71 -4.81 16.16
CA LEU A 253 1.43 -5.45 15.89
C LEU A 253 1.36 -6.79 16.62
N ALA A 254 0.42 -6.90 17.56
CA ALA A 254 0.17 -8.13 18.29
C ALA A 254 -0.94 -8.96 17.64
N VAL A 255 -0.64 -10.23 17.37
CA VAL A 255 -1.67 -11.20 16.95
C VAL A 255 -2.42 -11.68 18.20
N PRO A 256 -3.76 -11.59 18.27
CA PRO A 256 -4.50 -11.97 19.47
C PRO A 256 -4.25 -13.45 19.83
N SER A 257 -4.05 -13.74 21.11
CA SER A 257 -3.80 -15.10 21.64
C SER A 257 -5.06 -15.78 22.18
N HIS A 258 -6.20 -15.11 22.16
CA HIS A 258 -7.48 -15.63 22.61
C HIS A 258 -8.29 -16.25 21.47
N GLY A 259 -9.33 -17.01 21.82
CA GLY A 259 -10.20 -17.69 20.87
C GLY A 259 -9.71 -19.08 20.52
N HIS A 260 -10.09 -19.56 19.33
CA HIS A 260 -9.78 -20.92 18.90
C HIS A 260 -8.26 -21.10 18.70
N SER A 261 -7.73 -22.19 19.25
CA SER A 261 -6.45 -22.75 18.79
C SER A 261 -6.60 -23.30 17.37
N PHE A 262 -5.47 -23.60 16.72
CA PHE A 262 -5.51 -24.24 15.40
C PHE A 262 -6.18 -25.63 15.46
N GLN A 263 -6.02 -26.33 16.58
CA GLN A 263 -6.67 -27.61 16.82
C GLN A 263 -8.20 -27.45 16.92
N ASP A 264 -8.67 -26.49 17.74
CA ASP A 264 -10.12 -26.22 17.88
C ASP A 264 -10.74 -25.86 16.53
N PHE A 265 -10.01 -25.12 15.70
CA PHE A 265 -10.42 -24.79 14.33
C PHE A 265 -10.58 -26.04 13.46
N CYS A 266 -9.60 -26.94 13.46
CA CYS A 266 -9.65 -28.19 12.68
C CYS A 266 -10.79 -29.09 13.15
N GLU A 267 -11.02 -29.18 14.46
CA GLU A 267 -12.12 -29.95 15.05
C GLU A 267 -13.48 -29.36 14.66
N ALA A 268 -13.63 -28.04 14.76
CA ALA A 268 -14.87 -27.33 14.45
C ALA A 268 -15.32 -27.52 12.99
N ILE A 269 -14.38 -27.49 12.04
CA ILE A 269 -14.70 -27.70 10.61
C ILE A 269 -14.60 -29.17 10.19
N GLY A 270 -14.10 -30.05 11.05
CA GLY A 270 -13.86 -31.46 10.76
C GLY A 270 -12.82 -31.69 9.66
N ASP A 271 -11.67 -31.02 9.75
CA ASP A 271 -10.58 -31.18 8.80
C ASP A 271 -9.55 -32.21 9.25
N GLU A 272 -9.53 -33.36 8.57
CA GLU A 272 -8.60 -34.48 8.82
C GLU A 272 -7.22 -34.29 8.17
N ILE A 273 -7.06 -33.35 7.24
CA ILE A 273 -5.81 -33.12 6.53
C ILE A 273 -4.95 -32.09 7.28
N LEU A 274 -5.53 -30.94 7.62
CA LEU A 274 -4.88 -29.87 8.36
C LEU A 274 -4.57 -30.28 9.81
N SER A 275 -5.44 -31.08 10.45
CA SER A 275 -5.21 -31.57 11.81
C SER A 275 -3.93 -32.38 11.97
N LYS A 276 -3.43 -33.02 10.90
CA LYS A 276 -2.14 -33.75 10.90
C LYS A 276 -0.93 -32.87 11.19
N TYR A 277 -1.07 -31.56 10.98
CA TYR A 277 -0.03 -30.56 11.18
C TYR A 277 -0.32 -29.67 12.39
N SER A 278 -1.28 -30.06 13.23
CA SER A 278 -1.54 -29.38 14.50
C SER A 278 -0.53 -29.85 15.54
N THR A 279 0.10 -28.90 16.22
CA THR A 279 1.06 -29.11 17.30
C THR A 279 0.61 -28.33 18.55
N PRO A 280 1.12 -28.65 19.75
CA PRO A 280 0.85 -27.85 20.95
C PRO A 280 1.27 -26.38 20.81
N GLU A 281 2.25 -26.09 19.94
CA GLU A 281 2.79 -24.75 19.67
C GLU A 281 2.03 -24.01 18.56
N GLY A 282 1.11 -24.69 17.86
CA GLY A 282 0.33 -24.13 16.76
C GLY A 282 0.38 -25.01 15.50
N PHE A 283 0.48 -24.39 14.34
CA PHE A 283 0.49 -25.09 13.05
C PHE A 283 1.92 -25.34 12.55
N ASP A 284 2.26 -26.60 12.27
CA ASP A 284 3.52 -26.97 11.61
C ASP A 284 3.47 -26.61 10.12
N LEU A 285 3.70 -25.33 9.85
CA LEU A 285 3.70 -24.75 8.52
C LEU A 285 4.83 -25.32 7.63
N VAL A 286 5.96 -25.72 8.22
CA VAL A 286 7.12 -26.25 7.49
C VAL A 286 6.75 -27.60 6.86
N SER A 287 6.31 -28.55 7.69
CA SER A 287 5.93 -29.88 7.22
C SER A 287 4.76 -29.81 6.24
N TRP A 288 3.78 -28.94 6.51
CA TRP A 288 2.64 -28.78 5.60
C TRP A 288 3.04 -28.22 4.23
N LEU A 289 3.95 -27.23 4.17
CA LEU A 289 4.42 -26.68 2.90
C LEU A 289 5.22 -27.72 2.09
N GLN A 290 6.07 -28.52 2.75
CA GLN A 290 6.81 -29.60 2.11
C GLN A 290 5.88 -30.68 1.55
N ASP A 291 4.90 -31.12 2.33
CA ASP A 291 3.93 -32.12 1.87
C ASP A 291 2.98 -31.57 0.81
N ARG A 292 2.66 -30.27 0.84
CA ARG A 292 1.87 -29.59 -0.20
C ARG A 292 2.61 -29.58 -1.54
N GLU A 293 3.91 -29.29 -1.53
CA GLU A 293 4.77 -29.34 -2.73
C GLU A 293 4.82 -30.76 -3.32
N ASN A 294 4.88 -31.76 -2.44
CA ASN A 294 4.84 -33.18 -2.82
C ASN A 294 3.42 -33.70 -3.11
N LYS A 295 2.40 -32.81 -3.19
CA LYS A 295 0.99 -33.13 -3.47
C LYS A 295 0.35 -34.12 -2.49
N LYS A 296 0.82 -34.17 -1.24
CA LYS A 296 0.31 -35.05 -0.16
C LYS A 296 -0.79 -34.42 0.69
N THR A 297 -1.08 -33.14 0.50
CA THR A 297 -2.15 -32.41 1.22
C THR A 297 -3.48 -32.39 0.47
N GLY A 298 -3.74 -33.40 -0.38
CA GLY A 298 -4.98 -33.51 -1.12
C GLY A 298 -6.11 -34.05 -0.24
N TYR A 299 -7.35 -33.61 -0.50
CA TYR A 299 -8.54 -34.07 0.23
C TYR A 299 -9.17 -35.34 -0.36
N GLY A 300 -8.57 -35.92 -1.41
CA GLY A 300 -9.11 -37.09 -2.10
C GLY A 300 -10.37 -36.85 -2.93
N SER A 301 -10.96 -35.65 -2.87
CA SER A 301 -12.12 -35.23 -3.67
C SER A 301 -11.85 -33.93 -4.43
N SER A 302 -12.64 -33.67 -5.47
CA SER A 302 -12.69 -32.37 -6.16
C SER A 302 -13.55 -31.34 -5.42
N THR A 303 -14.37 -31.77 -4.47
CA THR A 303 -15.30 -30.94 -3.70
C THR A 303 -14.62 -30.16 -2.57
N THR A 304 -13.36 -30.47 -2.24
CA THR A 304 -12.61 -29.72 -1.22
C THR A 304 -11.16 -29.51 -1.66
N ARG A 305 -10.66 -28.29 -1.45
CA ARG A 305 -9.27 -27.93 -1.73
C ARG A 305 -8.66 -27.12 -0.60
N GLY A 306 -7.38 -27.36 -0.32
CA GLY A 306 -6.62 -26.55 0.62
C GLY A 306 -6.20 -25.21 0.01
N ILE A 307 -6.33 -24.13 0.77
CA ILE A 307 -5.99 -22.76 0.43
C ILE A 307 -4.81 -22.27 1.27
N LEU A 308 -3.87 -21.59 0.62
CA LEU A 308 -2.76 -20.86 1.24
C LEU A 308 -2.86 -19.39 0.86
N GLY A 309 -2.77 -18.50 1.83
CA GLY A 309 -2.90 -17.06 1.61
C GLY A 309 -4.36 -16.60 1.57
N PRO A 310 -4.59 -15.27 1.55
CA PRO A 310 -5.92 -14.73 1.70
C PRO A 310 -6.83 -15.12 0.53
N VAL A 311 -8.14 -15.10 0.75
CA VAL A 311 -9.13 -15.41 -0.30
C VAL A 311 -8.99 -14.53 -1.55
N TYR A 312 -8.51 -13.31 -1.38
CA TYR A 312 -8.28 -12.35 -2.46
C TYR A 312 -6.90 -12.46 -3.13
N LEU A 313 -6.02 -13.36 -2.69
CA LEU A 313 -4.79 -13.68 -3.44
C LEU A 313 -5.19 -14.19 -4.83
N GLU A 314 -4.57 -13.70 -5.91
CA GLU A 314 -5.05 -13.93 -7.28
C GLU A 314 -5.33 -15.41 -7.59
N SER A 315 -4.45 -16.34 -7.18
CA SER A 315 -4.66 -17.78 -7.37
C SER A 315 -5.90 -18.32 -6.64
N ASN A 316 -6.17 -17.81 -5.44
CA ASN A 316 -7.32 -18.18 -4.63
C ASN A 316 -8.59 -17.53 -5.16
N ALA A 317 -8.53 -16.25 -5.51
CA ALA A 317 -9.63 -15.50 -6.12
C ALA A 317 -10.10 -16.16 -7.42
N ILE A 318 -9.19 -16.56 -8.31
CA ILE A 318 -9.53 -17.29 -9.55
C ILE A 318 -10.21 -18.61 -9.21
N ALA A 319 -9.66 -19.38 -8.26
CA ALA A 319 -10.21 -20.66 -7.86
C ALA A 319 -11.63 -20.54 -7.30
N ILE A 320 -11.85 -19.61 -6.36
CA ILE A 320 -13.14 -19.39 -5.71
C ILE A 320 -14.18 -18.94 -6.74
N SER A 321 -13.87 -17.94 -7.56
CA SER A 321 -14.80 -17.45 -8.58
C SER A 321 -15.12 -18.49 -9.65
N LYS A 322 -14.14 -19.33 -10.05
CA LYS A 322 -14.40 -20.42 -10.99
C LYS A 322 -15.34 -21.47 -10.39
N THR A 323 -15.12 -21.86 -9.14
CA THR A 323 -16.00 -22.80 -8.43
C THR A 323 -17.40 -22.23 -8.29
N LEU A 324 -17.52 -20.99 -7.80
CA LEU A 324 -18.82 -20.31 -7.67
C LEU A 324 -19.54 -20.22 -9.02
N GLY A 325 -18.88 -19.71 -10.06
CA GLY A 325 -19.49 -19.58 -11.38
C GLY A 325 -19.93 -20.91 -11.99
N SER A 326 -19.26 -22.03 -11.69
CA SER A 326 -19.74 -23.37 -12.11
C SER A 326 -21.04 -23.72 -11.42
N LEU A 327 -21.09 -23.58 -10.09
CA LEU A 327 -22.28 -23.89 -9.29
C LEU A 327 -23.47 -23.02 -9.69
N VAL A 328 -23.27 -21.72 -9.90
CA VAL A 328 -24.35 -20.80 -10.32
C VAL A 328 -24.92 -21.20 -11.69
N ARG A 329 -24.09 -21.70 -12.61
CA ARG A 329 -24.55 -22.21 -13.91
C ARG A 329 -25.25 -23.57 -13.80
N GLU A 330 -24.85 -24.41 -12.86
CA GLU A 330 -25.40 -25.76 -12.65
C GLU A 330 -26.76 -25.72 -11.93
N GLU A 331 -26.90 -24.90 -10.89
CA GLU A 331 -28.12 -24.77 -10.09
C GLU A 331 -29.24 -24.03 -10.86
N GLY A 332 -28.88 -23.00 -11.64
CA GLY A 332 -29.85 -22.17 -12.37
C GLY A 332 -30.84 -21.40 -11.48
N ALA A 333 -30.54 -21.30 -10.18
CA ALA A 333 -31.35 -20.65 -9.17
C ALA A 333 -30.69 -19.36 -8.67
N ASP A 334 -31.49 -18.51 -8.03
CA ASP A 334 -31.02 -17.32 -7.34
C ASP A 334 -30.03 -17.68 -6.24
N VAL A 335 -28.90 -16.97 -6.22
CA VAL A 335 -27.83 -17.22 -5.26
C VAL A 335 -28.13 -16.45 -3.97
N PRO A 336 -28.07 -17.07 -2.78
CA PRO A 336 -28.25 -16.34 -1.53
C PRO A 336 -27.10 -15.37 -1.26
N ASN A 337 -27.32 -14.47 -0.30
CA ASN A 337 -26.30 -13.56 0.19
C ASN A 337 -25.04 -14.31 0.66
N MET A 338 -23.87 -13.72 0.39
CA MET A 338 -22.59 -14.18 0.92
C MET A 338 -22.34 -13.55 2.29
N TYR A 339 -22.04 -14.40 3.27
CA TYR A 339 -21.70 -13.97 4.63
C TYR A 339 -20.21 -14.15 4.88
N TRP A 340 -19.55 -13.04 5.25
CA TRP A 340 -18.12 -13.01 5.57
C TRP A 340 -17.93 -12.64 7.04
N TYR A 341 -17.35 -13.56 7.79
CA TYR A 341 -16.89 -13.35 9.14
C TYR A 341 -15.35 -13.24 9.15
N PRO A 342 -14.80 -12.02 9.22
CA PRO A 342 -13.37 -11.77 9.14
C PRO A 342 -12.64 -12.27 10.39
N ALA A 343 -11.35 -12.58 10.23
CA ALA A 343 -10.46 -12.78 11.36
C ALA A 343 -10.08 -11.44 12.00
N SER A 344 -10.00 -11.41 13.33
CA SER A 344 -9.48 -10.28 14.09
C SER A 344 -7.97 -10.41 14.21
N VAL A 345 -7.24 -10.09 13.15
CA VAL A 345 -5.77 -10.06 13.17
C VAL A 345 -5.25 -8.73 12.62
N PRO A 346 -4.04 -8.30 13.02
CA PRO A 346 -3.45 -7.11 12.44
C PRO A 346 -3.36 -7.24 10.91
N LEU A 347 -3.62 -6.13 10.22
CA LEU A 347 -3.53 -6.04 8.76
C LEU A 347 -4.51 -6.95 8.01
N TRP A 348 -5.56 -7.48 8.67
CA TRP A 348 -6.61 -8.22 7.98
C TRP A 348 -7.23 -7.36 6.87
N GLY A 349 -7.33 -7.94 5.67
CA GLY A 349 -7.82 -7.26 4.48
C GLY A 349 -7.03 -6.01 4.10
N ALA A 350 -5.86 -5.72 4.68
CA ALA A 350 -5.04 -4.56 4.35
C ALA A 350 -4.33 -4.78 3.01
N ASN A 351 -5.10 -4.77 1.92
CA ASN A 351 -4.61 -4.86 0.55
C ASN A 351 -5.33 -3.78 -0.27
N GLY A 352 -4.57 -3.01 -1.04
CA GLY A 352 -5.03 -1.82 -1.75
C GLY A 352 -5.56 -2.09 -3.15
N THR A 353 -5.65 -3.34 -3.63
CA THR A 353 -6.08 -3.64 -5.01
C THR A 353 -6.77 -4.99 -5.16
N ASP A 354 -6.19 -6.07 -4.65
CA ASP A 354 -6.66 -7.44 -4.89
C ASP A 354 -7.94 -7.74 -4.12
N LEU A 355 -8.13 -7.15 -2.93
CA LEU A 355 -9.40 -7.26 -2.19
C LEU A 355 -10.57 -6.64 -2.98
N GLU A 356 -10.37 -5.46 -3.58
CA GLU A 356 -11.39 -4.81 -4.40
C GLU A 356 -11.71 -5.63 -5.65
N LYS A 357 -10.67 -6.11 -6.36
CA LYS A 357 -10.84 -7.01 -7.52
C LYS A 357 -11.58 -8.29 -7.15
N PHE A 358 -11.28 -8.88 -6.00
CA PHE A 358 -11.94 -10.08 -5.50
C PHE A 358 -13.43 -9.84 -5.27
N ILE A 359 -13.78 -8.73 -4.60
CA ILE A 359 -15.17 -8.34 -4.35
C ILE A 359 -15.92 -8.13 -5.67
N SER A 360 -15.37 -7.35 -6.60
CA SER A 360 -16.00 -7.13 -7.91
C SER A 360 -16.16 -8.42 -8.72
N ARG A 361 -15.22 -9.35 -8.60
CA ARG A 361 -15.30 -10.66 -9.26
C ARG A 361 -16.42 -11.50 -8.65
N LEU A 362 -16.54 -11.54 -7.32
CA LEU A 362 -17.62 -12.27 -6.65
C LEU A 362 -18.99 -11.65 -6.90
N GLU A 363 -19.14 -10.33 -6.81
CA GLU A 363 -20.41 -9.63 -7.13
C GLU A 363 -20.90 -9.99 -8.54
N LYS A 364 -19.96 -10.09 -9.51
CA LYS A 364 -20.28 -10.52 -10.87
C LYS A 364 -20.76 -11.96 -10.95
N GLU A 365 -20.08 -12.91 -10.30
CA GLU A 365 -20.47 -14.32 -10.34
C GLU A 365 -21.81 -14.56 -9.62
N LEU A 366 -21.99 -13.97 -8.43
CA LEU A 366 -23.22 -14.06 -7.63
C LEU A 366 -24.45 -13.59 -8.41
N ASN A 367 -24.32 -12.49 -9.16
CA ASN A 367 -25.43 -11.86 -9.86
C ASN A 367 -25.47 -12.17 -11.37
N SER A 368 -24.76 -13.20 -11.83
CA SER A 368 -24.61 -13.49 -13.26
C SER A 368 -25.89 -14.00 -13.94
N ASN A 369 -26.70 -14.77 -13.23
CA ASN A 369 -27.93 -15.42 -13.71
C ASN A 369 -29.13 -15.22 -12.77
N SER A 370 -29.05 -14.26 -11.85
CA SER A 370 -30.01 -14.10 -10.75
C SER A 370 -31.04 -13.01 -11.07
N GLU A 371 -32.32 -13.26 -10.75
CA GLU A 371 -33.36 -12.22 -10.79
C GLU A 371 -33.31 -11.33 -9.55
N SER A 372 -32.82 -11.88 -8.42
CA SER A 372 -32.57 -11.15 -7.19
C SER A 372 -31.10 -10.74 -7.02
N VAL A 373 -30.86 -9.68 -6.26
CA VAL A 373 -29.50 -9.18 -6.00
C VAL A 373 -28.91 -9.86 -4.76
N SER A 374 -27.89 -10.69 -4.96
CA SER A 374 -27.10 -11.26 -3.86
C SER A 374 -26.03 -10.27 -3.40
N ASN A 375 -25.94 -10.08 -2.10
CA ASN A 375 -25.04 -9.12 -1.46
C ASN A 375 -23.86 -9.83 -0.77
N ILE A 376 -22.76 -9.09 -0.60
CA ILE A 376 -21.61 -9.51 0.21
C ILE A 376 -21.64 -8.76 1.55
N ILE A 377 -21.95 -9.47 2.63
CA ILE A 377 -22.09 -8.89 3.98
C ILE A 377 -20.92 -9.31 4.85
N THR A 378 -20.21 -8.33 5.40
CA THR A 378 -19.14 -8.57 6.38
C THR A 378 -19.62 -8.25 7.80
N PHE A 379 -19.45 -9.19 8.73
CA PHE A 379 -19.85 -9.04 10.13
C PHE A 379 -18.67 -8.68 11.02
N PHE A 380 -18.83 -7.64 11.83
CA PHE A 380 -17.84 -7.22 12.81
C PHE A 380 -18.42 -7.35 14.20
N ASN A 381 -17.75 -8.05 15.09
CA ASN A 381 -18.18 -8.06 16.47
C ASN A 381 -17.65 -6.82 17.19
N ILE A 382 -18.55 -6.07 17.84
CA ILE A 382 -18.24 -4.80 18.48
C ILE A 382 -18.40 -4.96 19.98
N GLN A 383 -17.30 -4.72 20.71
CA GLN A 383 -17.31 -4.72 22.18
C GLN A 383 -17.57 -3.31 22.70
N GLU A 384 -16.95 -2.31 22.07
CA GLU A 384 -17.07 -0.92 22.47
C GLU A 384 -17.50 -0.02 21.30
N ASN A 385 -18.43 0.92 21.56
CA ASN A 385 -18.90 1.88 20.55
C ASN A 385 -17.78 2.72 19.92
N LYS A 386 -16.64 2.89 20.60
CA LYS A 386 -15.46 3.58 20.05
C LYS A 386 -14.87 2.87 18.83
N GLU A 387 -15.01 1.54 18.74
CA GLU A 387 -14.50 0.70 17.65
C GLU A 387 -15.25 0.94 16.33
N ILE A 388 -16.54 1.31 16.41
CA ILE A 388 -17.38 1.58 15.23
C ILE A 388 -16.69 2.57 14.28
N ARG A 389 -16.13 3.65 14.82
CA ARG A 389 -15.45 4.68 14.02
C ARG A 389 -14.20 4.13 13.36
N ALA A 390 -13.42 3.32 14.06
CA ALA A 390 -12.20 2.71 13.54
C ALA A 390 -12.51 1.68 12.44
N ILE A 391 -13.52 0.83 12.64
CA ILE A 391 -13.98 -0.15 11.65
C ILE A 391 -14.50 0.56 10.39
N LYS A 392 -15.39 1.55 10.56
CA LYS A 392 -15.92 2.34 9.43
C LYS A 392 -14.78 3.00 8.65
N LYS A 393 -13.84 3.66 9.35
CA LYS A 393 -12.67 4.28 8.71
C LYS A 393 -11.84 3.28 7.91
N SER A 394 -11.69 2.05 8.41
CA SER A 394 -10.82 1.04 7.82
C SER A 394 -11.44 0.30 6.63
N PHE A 395 -12.76 0.12 6.62
CA PHE A 395 -13.40 -0.86 5.74
C PHE A 395 -14.52 -0.32 4.86
N ASN A 396 -15.18 0.79 5.20
CA ASN A 396 -16.40 1.23 4.49
C ASN A 396 -16.18 1.53 2.99
N ALA A 397 -14.98 1.96 2.62
CA ALA A 397 -14.64 2.25 1.24
C ALA A 397 -14.36 0.98 0.43
N ARG A 398 -13.94 -0.10 1.11
CA ARG A 398 -13.38 -1.32 0.49
C ARG A 398 -14.35 -2.50 0.51
N LEU A 399 -15.23 -2.59 1.51
CA LEU A 399 -16.22 -3.67 1.65
C LEU A 399 -17.65 -3.15 1.34
N PRO A 400 -18.51 -3.92 0.65
CA PRO A 400 -19.83 -3.45 0.23
C PRO A 400 -20.80 -3.15 1.38
N HIS A 401 -20.97 -4.10 2.29
CA HIS A 401 -21.89 -3.98 3.42
C HIS A 401 -21.20 -4.43 4.71
N GLY A 402 -21.28 -3.59 5.74
CA GLY A 402 -20.75 -3.88 7.06
C GLY A 402 -21.86 -3.96 8.08
N VAL A 403 -21.92 -5.04 8.84
CA VAL A 403 -22.90 -5.24 9.92
C VAL A 403 -22.13 -5.44 11.22
N SER A 404 -22.56 -4.75 12.26
CA SER A 404 -22.06 -4.97 13.62
C SER A 404 -22.89 -6.04 14.32
N LEU A 405 -22.22 -6.88 15.09
CA LEU A 405 -22.80 -7.80 16.06
C LEU A 405 -22.50 -7.22 17.45
N GLN A 406 -23.52 -6.97 18.25
CA GLN A 406 -23.38 -6.30 19.54
C GLN A 406 -23.29 -7.32 20.68
N GLY A 407 -22.23 -7.26 21.48
CA GLY A 407 -22.08 -8.11 22.68
C GLY A 407 -21.78 -9.59 22.39
N GLY A 408 -21.36 -9.93 21.15
CA GLY A 408 -20.92 -11.29 20.81
C GLY A 408 -19.55 -11.64 21.42
N SER A 409 -19.11 -12.89 21.27
CA SER A 409 -17.74 -13.30 21.65
C SER A 409 -16.69 -12.70 20.70
N PRO A 410 -15.59 -12.08 21.20
CA PRO A 410 -14.59 -11.43 20.36
C PRO A 410 -14.16 -12.29 19.17
N GLN A 411 -14.03 -11.63 18.01
CA GLN A 411 -13.46 -12.28 16.83
C GLN A 411 -12.01 -12.70 17.12
N ASP A 412 -11.62 -13.86 16.60
CA ASP A 412 -10.31 -14.48 16.80
C ASP A 412 -9.60 -14.67 15.45
N ARG A 413 -8.65 -15.60 15.37
CA ARG A 413 -7.84 -15.86 14.16
C ARG A 413 -8.58 -16.62 13.05
N VAL A 414 -9.86 -16.95 13.25
CA VAL A 414 -10.66 -17.71 12.28
C VAL A 414 -11.40 -16.75 11.35
N GLU A 415 -11.25 -16.98 10.05
CA GLU A 415 -12.01 -16.32 8.98
C GLU A 415 -12.96 -17.33 8.32
N ILE A 416 -14.20 -16.92 8.09
CA ILE A 416 -15.25 -17.77 7.50
C ILE A 416 -15.95 -17.01 6.38
N ILE A 417 -16.14 -17.66 5.24
CA ILE A 417 -17.03 -17.21 4.18
C ILE A 417 -18.03 -18.32 3.89
N VAL A 418 -19.32 -17.99 3.84
CA VAL A 418 -20.39 -18.93 3.49
C VAL A 418 -21.30 -18.31 2.45
N ILE A 419 -21.56 -19.05 1.39
CA ILE A 419 -22.69 -18.84 0.47
C ILE A 419 -23.60 -20.05 0.68
N PRO A 420 -24.71 -19.92 1.44
CA PRO A 420 -25.53 -21.06 1.84
C PRO A 420 -25.92 -21.94 0.66
N GLY A 421 -25.69 -23.25 0.76
CA GLY A 421 -25.98 -24.21 -0.32
C GLY A 421 -25.00 -24.25 -1.50
N PHE A 422 -24.15 -23.23 -1.69
CA PHE A 422 -23.20 -23.18 -2.80
C PHE A 422 -21.77 -23.57 -2.38
N LEU A 423 -21.16 -22.81 -1.46
CA LEU A 423 -19.79 -23.09 -1.02
C LEU A 423 -19.51 -22.50 0.36
N ALA A 424 -18.47 -23.03 1.01
CA ALA A 424 -17.93 -22.50 2.24
C ALA A 424 -16.40 -22.44 2.21
N ILE A 425 -15.84 -21.43 2.85
CA ILE A 425 -14.40 -21.24 3.06
C ILE A 425 -14.19 -21.02 4.54
N ALA A 426 -13.18 -21.70 5.09
CA ALA A 426 -12.73 -21.47 6.45
C ALA A 426 -11.20 -21.38 6.45
N GLN A 427 -10.66 -20.34 7.05
CA GLN A 427 -9.21 -20.12 7.18
C GLN A 427 -8.84 -19.79 8.63
N TYR A 428 -7.64 -20.22 9.01
CA TYR A 428 -7.01 -19.84 10.25
C TYR A 428 -5.76 -19.01 9.94
N HIS A 429 -5.64 -17.84 10.57
CA HIS A 429 -4.48 -16.96 10.42
C HIS A 429 -3.32 -17.44 11.30
N VAL A 430 -2.42 -18.22 10.70
CA VAL A 430 -1.21 -18.70 11.37
C VAL A 430 -0.11 -17.65 11.34
N GLN A 431 0.78 -17.68 12.33
CA GLN A 431 1.96 -16.84 12.36
C GLN A 431 3.18 -17.70 12.00
N PRO A 432 3.89 -17.46 10.87
CA PRO A 432 4.96 -18.35 10.42
C PRO A 432 6.12 -18.52 11.40
N ASN A 433 6.48 -17.46 12.11
CA ASN A 433 7.41 -17.46 13.23
C ASN A 433 7.11 -16.25 14.13
N SER A 434 7.60 -16.26 15.38
CA SER A 434 7.36 -15.17 16.35
C SER A 434 7.75 -13.80 15.79
N ASP A 435 8.81 -13.76 14.99
CA ASP A 435 9.41 -12.54 14.48
C ASP A 435 8.75 -12.08 13.16
N SER A 436 7.78 -12.86 12.64
CA SER A 436 7.18 -12.64 11.32
C SER A 436 6.39 -11.34 11.28
N CYS A 437 5.79 -10.95 12.41
CA CYS A 437 4.92 -9.78 12.57
C CYS A 437 3.74 -9.71 11.59
N VAL A 438 3.49 -10.80 10.85
CA VAL A 438 2.46 -10.95 9.83
C VAL A 438 1.81 -12.32 9.95
N THR A 439 0.52 -12.38 9.64
CA THR A 439 -0.23 -13.64 9.62
C THR A 439 -0.43 -14.13 8.19
N ILE A 440 -0.58 -15.44 8.05
CA ILE A 440 -0.83 -16.12 6.79
C ILE A 440 -2.05 -17.00 6.99
N PRO A 441 -3.15 -16.75 6.28
CA PRO A 441 -4.31 -17.62 6.38
C PRO A 441 -4.05 -18.95 5.67
N VAL A 442 -4.35 -20.04 6.38
CA VAL A 442 -4.31 -21.42 5.90
C VAL A 442 -5.67 -22.03 6.14
N GLY A 443 -6.21 -22.74 5.16
CA GLY A 443 -7.56 -23.27 5.29
C GLY A 443 -8.01 -24.07 4.08
N LEU A 444 -9.31 -24.04 3.83
CA LEU A 444 -9.93 -24.81 2.76
C LEU A 444 -11.09 -24.06 2.10
N LEU A 445 -11.35 -24.39 0.84
CA LEU A 445 -12.61 -24.13 0.13
C LEU A 445 -13.31 -25.48 -0.07
N THR A 446 -14.61 -25.53 0.21
CA THR A 446 -15.41 -26.75 0.06
C THR A 446 -16.79 -26.48 -0.53
N THR A 447 -17.25 -27.44 -1.33
CA THR A 447 -18.63 -27.63 -1.81
C THR A 447 -19.21 -28.96 -1.30
N ASP A 448 -18.46 -29.70 -0.48
CA ASP A 448 -18.95 -30.91 0.19
C ASP A 448 -20.04 -30.54 1.22
N PRO A 449 -21.27 -31.07 1.10
CA PRO A 449 -22.39 -30.68 1.97
C PRO A 449 -22.13 -30.94 3.46
N VAL A 450 -21.44 -32.03 3.81
CA VAL A 450 -21.17 -32.39 5.21
C VAL A 450 -20.21 -31.39 5.83
N ARG A 451 -19.12 -31.06 5.15
CA ARG A 451 -18.14 -30.07 5.63
C ARG A 451 -18.69 -28.64 5.59
N MET A 452 -19.45 -28.29 4.55
CA MET A 452 -20.17 -27.01 4.49
C MET A 452 -21.06 -26.84 5.72
N LYS A 453 -21.82 -27.87 6.10
CA LYS A 453 -22.70 -27.78 7.26
C LYS A 453 -21.95 -27.51 8.56
N LYS A 454 -20.76 -28.09 8.73
CA LYS A 454 -19.90 -27.80 9.90
C LYS A 454 -19.45 -26.34 9.92
N ILE A 455 -19.05 -25.80 8.78
CA ILE A 455 -18.62 -24.39 8.66
C ILE A 455 -19.80 -23.42 8.88
N GLU A 456 -20.98 -23.73 8.34
CA GLU A 456 -22.22 -23.00 8.61
C GLU A 456 -22.55 -22.98 10.10
N ASN A 457 -22.50 -24.15 10.76
CA ASN A 457 -22.76 -24.25 12.19
C ASN A 457 -21.75 -23.44 13.01
N LEU A 458 -20.47 -23.42 12.61
CA LEU A 458 -19.44 -22.60 13.26
C LEU A 458 -19.73 -21.10 13.10
N LEU A 459 -20.15 -20.65 11.91
CA LEU A 459 -20.58 -19.27 11.68
C LEU A 459 -21.78 -18.90 12.55
N GLN A 460 -22.80 -19.74 12.56
CA GLN A 460 -24.02 -19.54 13.36
C GLN A 460 -23.71 -19.48 14.86
N LEU A 461 -22.86 -20.38 15.37
CA LEU A 461 -22.43 -20.38 16.77
C LEU A 461 -21.76 -19.06 17.17
N ARG A 462 -20.94 -18.49 16.27
CA ARG A 462 -20.28 -17.19 16.49
C ARG A 462 -21.25 -16.01 16.48
N MET A 463 -22.40 -16.16 15.83
CA MET A 463 -23.45 -15.13 15.75
C MET A 463 -24.44 -15.20 16.91
N GLN A 464 -24.73 -16.40 17.42
CA GLN A 464 -25.68 -16.64 18.52
C GLN A 464 -25.35 -15.89 19.81
N GLY A 465 -24.08 -15.59 20.07
CA GLY A 465 -23.68 -14.82 21.25
C GLY A 465 -24.05 -13.34 21.20
N SER A 466 -24.54 -12.82 20.07
CA SER A 466 -24.83 -11.39 19.90
C SER A 466 -26.24 -11.03 20.38
N THR A 467 -26.33 -9.91 21.10
CA THR A 467 -27.58 -9.34 21.63
C THR A 467 -28.37 -8.52 20.59
N GLY A 468 -27.89 -8.47 19.36
CA GLY A 468 -28.47 -7.72 18.24
C GLY A 468 -27.45 -7.40 17.15
N SER A 469 -27.97 -6.94 16.01
CA SER A 469 -27.18 -6.57 14.84
C SER A 469 -27.58 -5.19 14.29
N GLU A 470 -26.61 -4.37 13.86
CA GLU A 470 -26.86 -3.05 13.26
C GLU A 470 -26.00 -2.86 12.00
N ILE A 471 -26.59 -2.32 10.93
CA ILE A 471 -25.86 -1.94 9.71
C ILE A 471 -24.92 -0.77 10.01
N LEU A 472 -23.62 -0.98 9.82
CA LEU A 472 -22.61 0.06 9.96
C LEU A 472 -22.51 0.91 8.68
N TRP A 473 -22.52 0.28 7.51
CA TRP A 473 -22.55 0.93 6.20
C TRP A 473 -23.13 -0.02 5.15
N SER A 474 -23.59 0.57 4.05
CA SER A 474 -24.11 -0.14 2.88
C SER A 474 -23.82 0.68 1.62
N ARG A 475 -23.34 0.05 0.54
CA ARG A 475 -23.09 0.71 -0.76
C ARG A 475 -24.39 1.09 -1.49
N SER A 476 -25.51 0.50 -1.11
CA SER A 476 -26.83 0.71 -1.68
C SER A 476 -27.88 0.91 -0.57
N ASN A 477 -29.00 1.54 -0.89
CA ASN A 477 -30.13 1.71 0.04
C ASN A 477 -30.91 0.39 0.24
N VAL A 478 -30.20 -0.65 0.67
CA VAL A 478 -30.74 -1.99 0.93
C VAL A 478 -31.21 -2.07 2.38
N SER A 479 -32.39 -2.63 2.61
CA SER A 479 -32.94 -2.74 3.96
C SER A 479 -32.20 -3.80 4.79
N SER A 480 -32.28 -3.70 6.14
CA SER A 480 -31.68 -4.72 7.02
C SER A 480 -32.30 -6.11 6.86
N LYS A 481 -33.56 -6.18 6.43
CA LYS A 481 -34.26 -7.44 6.16
C LYS A 481 -33.72 -8.13 4.90
N GLU A 482 -33.22 -7.37 3.92
CA GLU A 482 -32.63 -7.92 2.69
C GLU A 482 -31.19 -8.39 2.90
N LEU A 483 -30.43 -7.78 3.82
CA LEU A 483 -29.04 -8.17 4.09
C LEU A 483 -28.91 -9.33 5.07
N ILE A 484 -29.79 -9.38 6.08
CA ILE A 484 -29.63 -10.27 7.24
C ILE A 484 -30.74 -11.32 7.24
N ASP A 485 -30.40 -12.53 6.80
CA ASP A 485 -31.25 -13.71 6.99
C ASP A 485 -31.15 -14.16 8.45
N LYS A 486 -32.08 -13.70 9.27
CA LYS A 486 -32.09 -14.00 10.71
C LYS A 486 -32.32 -15.48 11.01
N GLU A 487 -33.02 -16.20 10.13
CA GLU A 487 -33.29 -17.62 10.31
C GLU A 487 -32.03 -18.43 10.07
N PHE A 488 -31.36 -18.20 8.94
CA PHE A 488 -30.09 -18.86 8.65
C PHE A 488 -29.00 -18.48 9.67
N LEU A 489 -28.90 -17.20 10.05
CA LEU A 489 -27.84 -16.72 10.95
C LEU A 489 -28.13 -16.97 12.44
N ARG A 490 -29.34 -17.45 12.77
CA ARG A 490 -29.81 -17.68 14.15
C ARG A 490 -29.62 -16.47 15.08
N LEU A 491 -29.90 -15.27 14.56
CA LEU A 491 -29.81 -14.02 15.31
C LEU A 491 -31.12 -13.76 16.06
N GLU A 492 -31.05 -13.43 17.36
CA GLU A 492 -32.24 -13.08 18.14
C GLU A 492 -32.92 -11.84 17.57
N SER A 493 -34.23 -11.94 17.31
CA SER A 493 -35.05 -10.80 16.94
C SER A 493 -35.31 -9.93 18.19
N ARG A 494 -34.63 -8.80 18.32
CA ARG A 494 -35.18 -7.72 19.17
C ARG A 494 -36.54 -7.32 18.59
N PRO A 495 -37.59 -7.17 19.40
CA PRO A 495 -38.83 -6.55 18.93
C PRO A 495 -38.49 -5.15 18.43
N GLN A 496 -38.94 -4.82 17.21
CA GLN A 496 -38.87 -3.45 16.71
C GLN A 496 -39.64 -2.57 17.71
N THR A 497 -38.99 -1.58 18.30
CA THR A 497 -39.66 -0.53 19.06
C THR A 497 -40.39 0.40 18.08
N ASP A 498 -41.44 -0.11 17.44
CA ASP A 498 -42.41 0.70 16.67
C ASP A 498 -43.84 0.58 17.22
N ASP A 499 -44.10 -0.27 18.23
CA ASP A 499 -45.42 -0.43 18.86
C ASP A 499 -45.48 0.11 20.31
N LEU A 500 -44.97 1.33 20.53
CA LEU A 500 -45.36 2.16 21.69
C LEU A 500 -45.80 3.55 21.22
N LYS A 501 -46.72 3.57 20.26
CA LYS A 501 -47.64 4.69 20.05
C LYS A 501 -49.07 4.13 20.01
N GLU A 502 -49.62 3.87 21.19
CA GLU A 502 -51.04 4.08 21.53
C GLU A 502 -51.34 3.49 22.91
N PHE A 503 -51.15 4.30 23.94
CA PHE A 503 -52.05 4.31 25.09
C PHE A 503 -52.19 5.77 25.52
N SER A 504 -53.18 6.44 24.94
CA SER A 504 -53.70 7.71 25.42
C SER A 504 -54.54 7.45 26.68
N GLY A 505 -54.44 8.33 27.68
CA GLY A 505 -55.44 8.37 28.75
C GLY A 505 -55.05 9.23 29.96
N ASP A 506 -55.22 10.53 29.82
CA ASP A 506 -55.51 11.53 30.88
C ASP A 506 -54.87 11.38 32.27
N GLN A 507 -54.00 12.33 32.63
CA GLN A 507 -54.18 13.05 33.89
C GLN A 507 -53.52 14.44 33.88
N LYS A 508 -54.22 15.36 34.55
CA LYS A 508 -54.15 16.82 34.45
C LYS A 508 -52.84 17.42 34.96
N LYS A 509 -52.51 18.58 34.38
CA LYS A 509 -51.53 19.58 34.82
C LYS A 509 -51.53 19.80 36.34
N GLN A 510 -50.34 19.79 36.95
CA GLN A 510 -50.04 20.61 38.13
C GLN A 510 -48.71 21.35 37.93
N PRO A 511 -48.58 22.61 38.41
CA PRO A 511 -47.46 23.49 38.09
C PRO A 511 -46.27 23.26 39.03
N SER A 512 -45.06 23.12 38.48
CA SER A 512 -43.83 23.08 39.26
C SER A 512 -43.39 24.49 39.66
N ILE A 513 -43.40 24.75 40.97
CA ILE A 513 -43.01 25.97 41.65
C ILE A 513 -41.50 26.24 41.46
N LYS A 514 -41.15 27.44 40.98
CA LYS A 514 -39.76 27.94 40.92
C LYS A 514 -39.32 28.45 42.30
N TRP A 515 -38.30 27.84 42.89
CA TRP A 515 -37.62 28.39 44.06
C TRP A 515 -36.44 29.27 43.63
N LYS A 516 -36.52 30.57 43.93
CA LYS A 516 -35.37 31.49 43.96
C LYS A 516 -34.83 31.52 45.39
N ALA A 517 -33.59 31.07 45.60
CA ALA A 517 -32.87 31.33 46.84
C ALA A 517 -31.96 32.56 46.68
N LYS A 518 -32.14 33.52 47.60
CA LYS A 518 -31.46 34.81 47.71
C LYS A 518 -29.99 34.66 48.11
N LYS A 519 -29.13 35.50 47.54
CA LYS A 519 -27.84 35.92 48.12
C LYS A 519 -28.02 36.45 49.54
N ARG A 520 -27.09 36.13 50.45
CA ARG A 520 -26.78 36.96 51.61
C ARG A 520 -25.29 36.88 51.97
N PHE A 521 -24.73 38.09 52.00
CA PHE A 521 -23.47 38.62 52.56
C PHE A 521 -22.15 38.04 52.09
#